data_AF-A0A970ZWY8-F1
#
_entry.id   AF-A0A970ZWY8-F1
#
_cell.length_a   1.000
_cell.length_b   1.000
_cell.length_c   1.000
_cell.angle_alpha   90.00
_cell.angle_beta   90.00
_cell.angle_gamma   90.00
#
_symmetry.space_group_name_H-M   'P 1'
#
loop_
_entity.id
_entity.type
_entity.pdbx_description
1 polymer ?
#
loop_
_entity_poly.entity_id
_entity_poly.type
_entity_poly.pdbx_seq_one_letter_code
_entity_poly.pdbx_strand_id
1 'polypeptide(L)'
;MSSDILYSLIIVAPDEPDREYPISQPTTLIGRDSTRADLVLAHAWVSRAHARIYADRDPCRIEDLGSSNGTLINDTPLPPNEPRDLRAGDVISIGPFRLTVRSLARSAEVPEGDRASELAPEQAQADAMAVLGRLATRRASGEGTATPPPPPTVAPDREGARPLEPWVGMPSHGSRWLQYLPPIYGDSDFLGRFLLVFEELLGPIQQTIAHWDLYLVPDTAPESFLPWLNDWISTLVDEHWSADTQRELLRNAAWLHQARGTAKGLCAHLGIATGCPVSIDENVEGPHTFRVVIEGGGRSLDQRIIERIIDLNRPAHTSYSISIK
;
A
#
# COMPACT_ATOMS: atom_id res chain seq x y z
N MET A 1 6.05 28.45 29.95
CA MET A 1 7.20 27.78 30.58
C MET A 1 7.50 26.59 29.70
N SER A 2 8.49 26.74 28.81
CA SER A 2 8.86 25.69 27.86
C SER A 2 9.70 24.67 28.62
N SER A 3 9.14 23.49 28.89
CA SER A 3 9.92 22.36 29.38
C SER A 3 10.89 21.93 28.27
N ASP A 4 12.20 22.05 28.52
CA ASP A 4 13.29 21.55 27.66
C ASP A 4 13.32 20.00 27.70
N ILE A 5 12.22 19.36 27.31
CA ILE A 5 12.15 17.91 27.14
C ILE A 5 12.59 17.59 25.72
N LEU A 6 13.69 16.84 25.61
CA LEU A 6 14.15 16.29 24.33
C LEU A 6 13.54 14.90 24.16
N TYR A 7 12.88 14.65 23.05
CA TYR A 7 12.40 13.31 22.71
C TYR A 7 13.42 12.58 21.83
N SER A 8 13.50 11.27 21.99
CA SER A 8 14.18 10.38 21.05
C SER A 8 13.31 9.17 20.73
N LEU A 9 13.55 8.55 19.59
CA LEU A 9 12.90 7.32 19.17
C LEU A 9 13.95 6.20 19.16
N ILE A 10 13.68 5.11 19.86
CA ILE A 10 14.42 3.86 19.69
C ILE A 10 13.75 3.07 18.58
N ILE A 11 14.44 2.90 17.46
CA ILE A 11 13.92 2.27 16.25
C ILE A 11 14.44 0.85 16.19
N VAL A 12 13.51 -0.10 16.25
CA VAL A 12 13.74 -1.53 16.03
C VAL A 12 13.23 -1.89 14.64
N ALA A 13 14.10 -2.49 13.83
CA ALA A 13 13.76 -3.05 12.51
C ALA A 13 14.04 -4.56 12.52
N PRO A 14 13.40 -5.37 11.65
CA PRO A 14 13.59 -6.82 11.66
C PRO A 14 15.02 -7.28 11.36
N ASP A 15 15.74 -6.54 10.52
CA ASP A 15 17.04 -6.96 9.94
C ASP A 15 18.15 -5.91 10.12
N GLU A 16 17.94 -4.90 10.97
CA GLU A 16 18.92 -3.84 11.26
C GLU A 16 19.13 -3.72 12.78
N PRO A 17 20.34 -3.36 13.24
CA PRO A 17 20.56 -3.09 14.65
C PRO A 17 19.70 -1.91 15.12
N ASP A 18 19.19 -2.01 16.35
CA ASP A 18 18.46 -0.94 17.01
C ASP A 18 19.25 0.38 16.94
N ARG A 19 18.58 1.45 16.53
CA ARG A 19 19.18 2.78 16.44
C ARG A 19 18.32 3.82 17.12
N GLU A 20 18.98 4.81 17.71
CA GLU A 20 18.30 5.94 18.34
C GLU A 20 18.26 7.13 17.37
N TYR A 21 17.08 7.76 17.25
CA TYR A 21 16.87 8.97 16.47
C TYR A 21 16.44 10.12 17.41
N PRO A 22 17.28 11.16 17.58
CA PRO A 22 16.90 12.32 18.38
C PRO A 22 15.92 13.22 17.62
N ILE A 23 14.80 13.59 18.25
CA ILE A 23 13.84 14.55 17.70
C ILE A 23 14.31 15.94 18.10
N SER A 24 15.10 16.57 17.22
CA SER A 24 15.72 17.88 17.45
C SER A 24 14.97 19.03 16.79
N GLN A 25 14.02 18.74 15.90
CA GLN A 25 13.23 19.72 15.17
C GLN A 25 11.81 19.83 15.75
N PRO A 26 11.14 21.00 15.67
CA PRO A 26 9.75 21.16 16.10
C PRO A 26 8.77 20.24 15.35
N THR A 27 9.15 19.82 14.15
CA THR A 27 8.40 18.89 13.32
C THR A 27 9.37 17.90 12.68
N THR A 28 9.02 16.62 12.69
CA THR A 28 9.80 15.55 12.05
C THR A 28 8.88 14.74 11.17
N LEU A 29 9.13 14.74 9.87
CA LEU A 29 8.42 13.92 8.90
C LEU A 29 9.04 12.51 8.84
N ILE A 30 8.21 11.50 9.07
CA ILE A 30 8.56 10.10 8.96
C ILE A 30 8.04 9.58 7.62
N GLY A 31 8.88 8.87 6.88
CA GLY A 31 8.46 8.30 5.60
C GLY A 31 9.55 7.47 4.94
N ARG A 32 9.22 6.88 3.80
CA ARG A 32 10.16 6.09 3.00
C ARG A 32 11.01 6.95 2.06
N ASP A 33 10.50 8.11 1.62
CA ASP A 33 11.16 8.95 0.62
C ASP A 33 12.22 9.84 1.28
N SER A 34 13.49 9.54 1.02
CA SER A 34 14.64 10.28 1.57
C SER A 34 14.77 11.71 1.07
N THR A 35 14.05 12.10 0.00
CA THR A 35 14.03 13.49 -0.48
C THR A 35 13.05 14.38 0.28
N ARG A 36 12.15 13.78 1.06
CA ARG A 36 11.08 14.47 1.78
C ARG A 36 11.11 14.24 3.29
N ALA A 37 11.37 13.01 3.73
CA ALA A 37 11.30 12.62 5.14
C ALA A 37 12.59 12.97 5.90
N ASP A 38 12.43 13.46 7.12
CA ASP A 38 13.52 13.71 8.07
C ASP A 38 14.00 12.40 8.73
N LEU A 39 13.04 11.51 9.05
CA LEU A 39 13.29 10.16 9.51
C LEU A 39 12.89 9.17 8.40
N VAL A 40 13.91 8.64 7.73
CA VAL A 40 13.73 7.68 6.64
C VAL A 40 13.60 6.27 7.19
N LEU A 41 12.43 5.67 6.96
CA LEU A 41 12.13 4.26 7.19
C LEU A 41 11.97 3.59 5.82
N ALA A 42 13.07 3.10 5.26
CA ALA A 42 13.15 2.61 3.88
C ALA A 42 12.52 1.22 3.70
N HIS A 43 11.18 1.15 3.76
CA HIS A 43 10.46 -0.11 3.57
C HIS A 43 9.14 0.10 2.84
N ALA A 44 8.76 -0.85 1.99
CA ALA A 44 7.57 -0.75 1.13
C ALA A 44 6.26 -0.49 1.91
N TRP A 45 6.17 -0.97 3.16
CA TRP A 45 5.00 -0.73 4.02
C TRP A 45 4.95 0.68 4.62
N VAL A 46 5.98 1.49 4.40
CA VAL A 46 6.04 2.89 4.81
C VAL A 46 5.77 3.78 3.60
N SER A 47 4.86 4.73 3.78
CA SER A 47 4.48 5.69 2.74
C SER A 47 5.57 6.74 2.57
N ARG A 48 5.64 7.39 1.41
CA ARG A 48 6.66 8.41 1.10
C ARG A 48 6.69 9.54 2.14
N ALA A 49 5.51 10.01 2.52
CA ALA A 49 5.24 10.80 3.72
C ALA A 49 4.19 10.02 4.50
N HIS A 50 4.57 9.40 5.62
CA HIS A 50 3.73 8.43 6.33
C HIS A 50 3.10 9.04 7.58
N ALA A 51 3.92 9.58 8.47
CA ALA A 51 3.46 10.20 9.70
C ALA A 51 4.33 11.41 10.01
N ARG A 52 3.80 12.35 10.79
CA ARG A 52 4.53 13.52 11.24
C ARG A 52 4.47 13.60 12.74
N ILE A 53 5.63 13.80 13.36
CA ILE A 53 5.73 14.12 14.79
C ILE A 53 5.84 15.63 14.95
N TYR A 54 5.04 16.18 15.86
CA TYR A 54 5.08 17.57 16.31
C TYR A 54 5.67 17.60 17.72
N ALA A 55 6.90 18.11 17.85
CA ALA A 55 7.62 18.30 19.11
C ALA A 55 7.67 19.80 19.49
N ASP A 56 6.65 20.55 19.08
CA ASP A 56 6.48 21.98 19.38
C ASP A 56 5.98 22.24 20.81
N ARG A 57 5.53 21.17 21.49
CA ARG A 57 5.00 21.19 22.86
C ARG A 57 5.23 19.84 23.54
N ASP A 58 4.92 19.80 24.84
CA ASP A 58 4.88 18.60 25.67
C ASP A 58 3.42 18.33 26.13
N PRO A 59 2.87 17.11 25.95
CA PRO A 59 3.44 15.98 25.23
C PRO A 59 3.60 16.26 23.72
N CYS A 60 4.62 15.66 23.11
CA CYS A 60 4.75 15.67 21.65
C CYS A 60 3.55 14.91 21.03
N ARG A 61 3.24 15.20 19.77
CA ARG A 61 2.13 14.56 19.06
C ARG A 61 2.62 13.83 17.83
N ILE A 62 1.83 12.86 17.38
CA ILE A 62 1.98 12.25 16.06
C ILE A 62 0.66 12.33 15.29
N GLU A 63 0.78 12.52 13.99
CA GLU A 63 -0.33 12.48 13.03
C GLU A 63 0.04 11.53 11.91
N ASP A 64 -0.85 10.58 11.58
CA ASP A 64 -0.73 9.79 10.35
C ASP A 64 -1.20 10.63 9.16
N LEU A 65 -0.40 10.73 8.10
CA LEU A 65 -0.67 11.63 6.96
C LEU A 65 -1.51 10.97 5.87
N GLY A 66 -2.41 10.06 6.23
CA GLY A 66 -3.16 9.25 5.29
C GLY A 66 -2.30 8.15 4.69
N SER A 67 -1.52 7.48 5.53
CA SER A 67 -0.61 6.44 5.09
C SER A 67 -1.36 5.19 4.60
N SER A 68 -0.72 4.44 3.70
CA SER A 68 -1.34 3.28 3.05
C SER A 68 -1.58 2.11 4.01
N ASN A 69 -0.69 1.90 4.97
CA ASN A 69 -0.76 0.78 5.93
C ASN A 69 -1.12 1.22 7.35
N GLY A 70 -1.34 2.52 7.55
CA GLY A 70 -1.63 3.10 8.86
C GLY A 70 -0.42 3.15 9.79
N THR A 71 -0.56 4.01 10.79
CA THR A 71 0.31 4.07 11.96
C THR A 71 -0.42 3.46 13.15
N LEU A 72 0.24 2.64 13.97
CA LEU A 72 -0.33 2.15 15.24
C LEU A 72 0.43 2.76 16.42
N ILE A 73 -0.26 3.03 17.52
CA ILE A 73 0.32 3.41 18.81
C ILE A 73 -0.14 2.38 19.84
N ASN A 74 0.81 1.67 20.46
CA ASN A 74 0.54 0.57 21.39
C ASN A 74 -0.46 -0.44 20.80
N ASP A 75 -0.17 -0.89 19.58
CA ASP A 75 -0.98 -1.81 18.75
C ASP A 75 -2.42 -1.32 18.44
N THR A 76 -2.74 -0.05 18.73
CA THR A 76 -4.01 0.59 18.39
C THR A 76 -3.85 1.50 17.17
N PRO A 77 -4.64 1.35 16.09
CA PRO A 77 -4.56 2.21 14.91
C PRO A 77 -4.78 3.69 15.25
N LEU A 78 -3.95 4.56 14.70
CA LEU A 78 -4.09 6.01 14.73
C LEU A 78 -4.98 6.44 13.55
N PRO A 79 -6.10 7.14 13.76
CA PRO A 79 -6.89 7.69 12.68
C PRO A 79 -6.07 8.65 11.80
N PRO A 80 -6.22 8.61 10.47
CA PRO A 80 -5.47 9.47 9.58
C PRO A 80 -5.91 10.93 9.72
N ASN A 81 -4.93 11.84 9.67
CA ASN A 81 -5.06 13.30 9.78
C ASN A 81 -5.61 13.79 11.13
N GLU A 82 -5.49 12.98 12.18
CA GLU A 82 -5.86 13.35 13.54
C GLU A 82 -4.62 13.28 14.47
N PRO A 83 -4.08 14.43 14.91
CA PRO A 83 -2.93 14.44 15.82
C PRO A 83 -3.27 13.83 17.19
N ARG A 84 -2.45 12.88 17.65
CA ARG A 84 -2.56 12.24 18.97
C ARG A 84 -1.33 12.49 19.81
N ASP A 85 -1.53 12.77 21.09
CA ASP A 85 -0.43 12.95 22.05
C ASP A 85 0.34 11.63 22.26
N LEU A 86 1.67 11.73 22.30
CA LEU A 86 2.62 10.66 22.58
C LEU A 86 3.27 10.86 23.94
N ARG A 87 3.33 9.79 24.72
CA ARG A 87 4.01 9.75 26.01
C ARG A 87 5.29 8.94 25.92
N ALA A 88 6.21 9.22 26.83
CA ALA A 88 7.40 8.37 26.98
C ALA A 88 6.98 6.93 27.29
N GLY A 89 7.55 5.98 26.56
CA GLY A 89 7.22 4.56 26.61
C GLY A 89 6.23 4.10 25.54
N ASP A 90 5.52 5.02 24.87
CA ASP A 90 4.62 4.64 23.77
C ASP A 90 5.40 4.00 22.61
N VAL A 91 4.84 2.94 22.05
CA VAL A 91 5.40 2.21 20.92
C VAL A 91 4.59 2.54 19.67
N ILE A 92 5.23 3.23 18.74
CA ILE A 92 4.67 3.54 17.42
C ILE A 92 5.07 2.42 16.47
N SER A 93 4.11 1.80 15.79
CA SER A 93 4.39 0.78 14.76
C SER A 93 4.05 1.33 13.38
N ILE A 94 5.04 1.30 12.49
CA ILE A 94 4.94 1.77 11.10
C ILE A 94 5.56 0.69 10.22
N GLY A 95 4.72 -0.05 9.49
CA GLY A 95 5.17 -1.24 8.76
C GLY A 95 5.93 -2.22 9.67
N PRO A 96 7.15 -2.65 9.31
CA PRO A 96 7.94 -3.56 10.15
C PRO A 96 8.69 -2.85 11.29
N PHE A 97 8.64 -1.52 11.38
CA PHE A 97 9.40 -0.76 12.37
C PHE A 97 8.59 -0.55 13.64
N ARG A 98 9.23 -0.76 14.79
CA ARG A 98 8.73 -0.32 16.10
C ARG A 98 9.60 0.84 16.59
N LEU A 99 8.96 1.96 16.89
CA LEU A 99 9.61 3.18 17.37
C LEU A 99 9.12 3.46 18.80
N THR A 100 9.99 3.26 19.78
CA THR A 100 9.66 3.52 21.19
C THR A 100 10.02 4.95 21.54
N VAL A 101 9.03 5.73 21.99
CA VAL A 101 9.21 7.12 22.40
C VAL A 101 9.96 7.18 23.72
N ARG A 102 11.06 7.91 23.77
CA ARG A 102 11.76 8.24 25.01
C ARG A 102 11.70 9.74 25.24
N SER A 103 11.46 10.12 26.49
CA SER A 103 11.66 11.48 26.97
C SER A 103 12.99 11.53 27.73
N LEU A 104 13.89 12.40 27.28
CA LEU A 104 15.07 12.81 28.02
C LEU A 104 14.67 14.07 28.79
N ALA A 105 14.08 13.89 29.97
CA ALA A 105 13.96 14.97 30.92
C ALA A 105 15.38 15.40 31.32
N ARG A 106 15.72 16.68 31.12
CA ARG A 106 16.82 17.25 31.90
C ARG A 106 16.32 17.28 33.35
N SER A 107 16.97 16.46 34.18
CA SER A 107 16.52 16.10 35.53
C SER A 107 15.94 17.26 36.33
N ALA A 108 14.68 17.11 36.75
CA ALA A 108 14.14 17.68 37.98
C ALA A 108 13.00 16.77 38.47
N GLU A 109 13.39 15.85 39.36
CA GLU A 109 12.68 15.12 40.43
C GLU A 109 11.19 14.66 40.29
N VAL A 110 10.98 13.40 40.68
CA VAL A 110 9.72 12.67 40.94
C VAL A 110 9.09 13.13 42.28
N PRO A 111 7.75 13.05 42.49
CA PRO A 111 7.13 11.87 43.13
C PRO A 111 5.77 11.48 42.49
N GLU A 112 5.47 10.21 42.21
CA GLU A 112 4.89 9.17 43.09
C GLU A 112 3.55 9.56 43.75
N GLY A 113 2.45 8.87 43.37
CA GLY A 113 1.12 9.07 43.97
C GLY A 113 -0.01 8.25 43.35
N ASP A 114 -0.27 7.08 43.95
CA ASP A 114 -1.55 6.37 44.19
C ASP A 114 -2.58 6.03 43.07
N ARG A 115 -2.67 4.72 42.81
CA ARG A 115 -3.82 3.79 42.95
C ARG A 115 -5.22 4.06 42.31
N ALA A 116 -5.58 3.08 41.46
CA ALA A 116 -6.76 2.18 41.53
C ALA A 116 -8.01 2.41 40.64
N SER A 117 -8.48 1.28 40.10
CA SER A 117 -9.82 0.88 39.59
C SER A 117 -10.39 1.56 38.34
N GLU A 118 -11.13 0.95 37.40
CA GLU A 118 -11.55 -0.43 37.08
C GLU A 118 -12.51 -0.35 35.87
N LEU A 119 -12.78 -1.49 35.22
CA LEU A 119 -13.96 -1.86 34.40
C LEU A 119 -13.91 -1.67 32.85
N ALA A 120 -13.90 -2.84 32.20
CA ALA A 120 -14.43 -3.14 30.86
C ALA A 120 -15.97 -3.02 30.81
N PRO A 121 -16.66 -3.07 29.64
CA PRO A 121 -16.84 -4.31 28.83
C PRO A 121 -16.67 -4.07 27.31
N GLU A 122 -16.09 -4.93 26.47
CA GLU A 122 -16.42 -6.32 26.10
C GLU A 122 -17.87 -6.55 25.65
N GLN A 123 -18.27 -6.03 24.47
CA GLN A 123 -19.39 -6.63 23.72
C GLN A 123 -19.51 -6.25 22.21
N ALA A 124 -18.63 -5.42 21.64
CA ALA A 124 -18.76 -5.00 20.23
C ALA A 124 -18.03 -5.88 19.20
N GLN A 125 -17.25 -6.87 19.65
CA GLN A 125 -16.36 -7.67 18.79
C GLN A 125 -16.96 -8.95 18.20
N ALA A 126 -18.23 -9.27 18.48
CA ALA A 126 -18.85 -10.51 18.00
C ALA A 126 -19.38 -10.42 16.54
N ASP A 127 -19.78 -9.25 16.05
CA ASP A 127 -20.54 -9.16 14.80
C ASP A 127 -19.71 -8.91 13.53
N ALA A 128 -18.52 -8.30 13.65
CA ALA A 128 -17.69 -7.96 12.49
C ALA A 128 -16.91 -9.16 11.91
N MET A 129 -16.61 -10.18 12.72
CA MET A 129 -15.84 -11.36 12.30
C MET A 129 -16.71 -12.43 11.60
N ALA A 130 -18.04 -12.33 11.70
CA ALA A 130 -18.97 -13.34 11.19
C ALA A 130 -19.25 -13.22 9.67
N VAL A 131 -19.01 -12.06 9.06
CA VAL A 131 -19.33 -11.79 7.64
C VAL A 131 -18.19 -12.20 6.70
N LEU A 132 -16.93 -12.00 7.10
CA LEU A 132 -15.75 -12.38 6.29
C LEU A 132 -15.42 -13.88 6.37
N GLY A 133 -15.72 -14.54 7.50
CA GLY A 133 -15.51 -15.99 7.67
C GLY A 133 -16.42 -16.87 6.79
N ARG A 134 -17.55 -16.35 6.32
CA ARG A 134 -18.51 -17.10 5.47
C ARG A 134 -18.14 -17.13 3.99
N LEU A 135 -17.20 -16.29 3.54
CA LEU A 135 -16.69 -16.31 2.16
C LEU A 135 -15.41 -17.16 2.02
N ALA A 136 -14.69 -17.41 3.12
CA ALA A 136 -13.42 -18.14 3.11
C ALA A 136 -13.53 -19.68 3.25
N THR A 137 -14.70 -20.23 3.61
CA THR A 137 -14.83 -21.66 3.93
C THR A 137 -15.42 -22.54 2.82
N ARG A 138 -15.53 -22.05 1.58
CA ARG A 138 -15.98 -22.89 0.44
C ARG A 138 -14.85 -23.24 -0.51
N ARG A 139 -13.74 -23.78 0.00
CA ARG A 139 -12.74 -24.51 -0.84
C ARG A 139 -11.95 -25.59 -0.10
N ALA A 140 -12.51 -26.15 0.96
CA ALA A 140 -12.01 -27.39 1.57
C ALA A 140 -13.01 -28.52 1.34
N SER A 141 -13.12 -29.00 0.11
CA SER A 141 -13.62 -30.35 -0.24
C SER A 141 -13.49 -30.55 -1.74
N GLY A 142 -12.51 -31.35 -2.15
CA GLY A 142 -12.30 -31.72 -3.54
C GLY A 142 -10.86 -32.15 -3.78
N GLU A 143 -10.53 -33.37 -3.37
CA GLU A 143 -9.40 -34.11 -3.94
C GLU A 143 -9.50 -34.10 -5.47
N GLY A 144 -8.43 -33.64 -6.10
CA GLY A 144 -8.27 -33.60 -7.53
C GLY A 144 -7.02 -32.79 -7.83
N THR A 145 -6.03 -33.42 -8.44
CA THR A 145 -4.87 -32.77 -9.05
C THR A 145 -5.35 -31.85 -10.18
N ALA A 146 -5.93 -30.71 -9.82
CA ALA A 146 -6.33 -29.70 -10.76
C ALA A 146 -5.06 -29.07 -11.32
N THR A 147 -4.74 -29.45 -12.55
CA THR A 147 -3.70 -28.77 -13.34
C THR A 147 -4.10 -27.29 -13.43
N PRO A 148 -3.19 -26.34 -13.15
CA PRO A 148 -3.54 -24.93 -13.22
C PRO A 148 -4.03 -24.61 -14.64
N PRO A 149 -5.04 -23.73 -14.79
CA PRO A 149 -5.51 -23.33 -16.10
C PRO A 149 -4.34 -22.78 -16.93
N PRO A 150 -4.30 -23.04 -18.25
CA PRO A 150 -3.29 -22.45 -19.12
C PRO A 150 -3.36 -20.91 -19.03
N PRO A 151 -2.23 -20.21 -19.17
CA PRO A 151 -2.22 -18.75 -19.19
C PRO A 151 -3.22 -18.24 -20.24
N PRO A 152 -3.94 -17.15 -19.96
CA PRO A 152 -4.91 -16.60 -20.90
C PRO A 152 -4.21 -16.28 -22.22
N THR A 153 -4.64 -16.94 -23.30
CA THR A 153 -4.03 -16.80 -24.64
C THR A 153 -4.63 -15.62 -25.43
N VAL A 154 -5.73 -15.05 -24.96
CA VAL A 154 -6.48 -14.00 -25.65
C VAL A 154 -6.84 -12.90 -24.64
N ALA A 155 -6.37 -11.68 -24.88
CA ALA A 155 -6.87 -10.50 -24.18
C ALA A 155 -8.38 -10.41 -24.43
N PRO A 156 -9.23 -10.20 -23.41
CA PRO A 156 -10.67 -10.14 -23.63
C PRO A 156 -10.98 -9.11 -24.73
N ASP A 157 -11.78 -9.52 -25.71
CA ASP A 157 -12.20 -8.66 -26.82
C ASP A 157 -12.75 -7.36 -26.24
N ARG A 158 -12.06 -6.25 -26.55
CA ARG A 158 -12.43 -4.89 -26.12
C ARG A 158 -13.54 -4.34 -27.02
N GLU A 159 -14.60 -5.12 -27.23
CA GLU A 159 -15.80 -4.65 -27.90
C GLU A 159 -16.65 -3.85 -26.91
N GLY A 160 -16.40 -2.55 -26.86
CA GLY A 160 -17.18 -1.64 -26.04
C GLY A 160 -16.42 -0.43 -25.55
N ALA A 161 -15.58 0.18 -26.41
CA ALA A 161 -15.13 1.53 -26.14
C ALA A 161 -16.38 2.42 -26.07
N ARG A 162 -16.81 2.78 -24.85
CA ARG A 162 -17.82 3.82 -24.68
C ARG A 162 -17.33 5.04 -25.46
N PRO A 163 -18.21 5.75 -26.18
CA PRO A 163 -17.83 7.01 -26.78
C PRO A 163 -17.21 7.88 -25.68
N LEU A 164 -15.94 8.27 -25.85
CA LEU A 164 -15.32 9.24 -24.96
C LEU A 164 -16.23 10.45 -24.98
N GLU A 165 -16.79 10.83 -23.82
CA GLU A 165 -17.55 12.06 -23.75
C GLU A 165 -16.59 13.17 -24.18
N PRO A 166 -16.91 13.93 -25.25
CA PRO A 166 -16.04 15.00 -25.68
C PRO A 166 -15.84 15.94 -24.49
N TRP A 167 -14.59 16.20 -24.13
CA TRP A 167 -14.24 17.30 -23.27
C TRP A 167 -14.66 18.58 -24.00
N VAL A 168 -15.88 19.03 -23.73
CA VAL A 168 -16.34 20.33 -24.17
C VAL A 168 -15.89 21.28 -23.08
N GLY A 169 -14.95 22.16 -23.41
CA GLY A 169 -14.56 23.25 -22.52
C GLY A 169 -15.77 24.03 -22.01
N MET A 170 -15.54 24.92 -21.04
CA MET A 170 -16.59 25.66 -20.34
C MET A 170 -17.67 26.17 -21.31
N PRO A 171 -18.95 25.77 -21.13
CA PRO A 171 -20.05 26.28 -21.94
C PRO A 171 -20.06 27.81 -21.90
N SER A 172 -20.05 28.46 -23.05
CA SER A 172 -19.93 29.93 -23.13
C SER A 172 -21.18 30.69 -22.70
N HIS A 173 -22.32 30.00 -22.56
CA HIS A 173 -23.63 30.63 -22.38
C HIS A 173 -24.36 30.24 -21.08
N GLY A 174 -24.00 29.12 -20.43
CA GLY A 174 -24.62 28.69 -19.18
C GLY A 174 -24.31 27.23 -18.83
N SER A 175 -24.34 26.90 -17.54
CA SER A 175 -24.03 25.57 -17.02
C SER A 175 -24.96 24.48 -17.58
N ARG A 176 -24.37 23.33 -17.93
CA ARG A 176 -25.14 22.14 -18.34
C ARG A 176 -25.96 21.58 -17.18
N TRP A 177 -25.58 21.87 -15.94
CA TRP A 177 -26.23 21.33 -14.76
C TRP A 177 -27.65 21.84 -14.54
N LEU A 178 -28.08 22.89 -15.26
CA LEU A 178 -29.48 23.29 -15.32
C LEU A 178 -30.40 22.11 -15.72
N GLN A 179 -29.91 21.17 -16.53
CA GLN A 179 -30.65 19.97 -16.94
C GLN A 179 -31.03 19.04 -15.78
N TYR A 180 -30.34 19.14 -14.64
CA TYR A 180 -30.60 18.33 -13.44
C TYR A 180 -31.50 19.03 -12.43
N LEU A 181 -31.82 20.32 -12.63
CA LEU A 181 -32.68 21.08 -11.74
C LEU A 181 -34.16 21.00 -12.18
N PRO A 182 -35.12 21.25 -11.26
CA PRO A 182 -36.52 21.37 -11.62
C PRO A 182 -36.76 22.42 -12.72
N PRO A 183 -37.74 22.23 -13.62
CA PRO A 183 -37.95 23.10 -14.79
C PRO A 183 -38.14 24.59 -14.48
N ILE A 184 -38.67 24.93 -13.29
CA ILE A 184 -38.83 26.32 -12.84
C ILE A 184 -37.51 27.11 -12.78
N TYR A 185 -36.38 26.41 -12.74
CA TYR A 185 -35.04 27.00 -12.69
C TYR A 185 -34.32 26.99 -14.04
N GLY A 186 -34.86 26.34 -15.07
CA GLY A 186 -34.19 26.09 -16.35
C GLY A 186 -33.94 27.34 -17.20
N ASP A 187 -34.78 28.37 -17.07
CA ASP A 187 -34.72 29.60 -17.88
C ASP A 187 -33.92 30.74 -17.22
N SER A 188 -33.28 30.49 -16.07
CA SER A 188 -32.58 31.52 -15.30
C SER A 188 -31.14 31.73 -15.79
N ASP A 189 -30.89 32.84 -16.49
CA ASP A 189 -29.54 33.24 -16.95
C ASP A 189 -28.56 33.41 -15.78
N PHE A 190 -29.00 34.02 -14.67
CA PHE A 190 -28.17 34.17 -13.47
C PHE A 190 -27.77 32.80 -12.90
N LEU A 191 -28.73 31.89 -12.75
CA LEU A 191 -28.45 30.58 -12.17
C LEU A 191 -27.55 29.75 -13.10
N GLY A 192 -27.78 29.81 -14.41
CA GLY A 192 -26.93 29.19 -15.41
C GLY A 192 -25.48 29.65 -15.31
N ARG A 193 -25.23 30.96 -15.12
CA ARG A 193 -23.89 31.51 -14.92
C ARG A 193 -23.31 31.21 -13.54
N PHE A 194 -24.13 31.25 -12.50
CA PHE A 194 -23.71 30.93 -11.13
C PHE A 194 -23.22 29.48 -11.02
N LEU A 195 -23.93 28.54 -11.65
CA LEU A 195 -23.56 27.13 -11.65
C LEU A 195 -22.28 26.83 -12.44
N LEU A 196 -21.86 27.69 -13.36
CA LEU A 196 -20.59 27.51 -14.09
C LEU A 196 -19.39 27.40 -13.13
N VAL A 197 -19.39 28.16 -12.03
CA VAL A 197 -18.31 28.10 -11.02
C VAL A 197 -18.21 26.71 -10.41
N PHE A 198 -19.35 26.09 -10.11
CA PHE A 198 -19.36 24.75 -9.54
C PHE A 198 -19.08 23.68 -10.59
N GLU A 199 -19.57 23.86 -11.82
CA GLU A 199 -19.30 22.95 -12.94
C GLU A 199 -17.81 22.93 -13.29
N GLU A 200 -17.13 24.07 -13.22
CA GLU A 200 -15.67 24.15 -13.33
C GLU A 200 -14.97 23.39 -12.20
N LEU A 201 -15.44 23.59 -10.97
CA LEU A 201 -14.82 23.00 -9.78
C LEU A 201 -14.99 21.48 -9.71
N LEU A 202 -16.20 20.96 -9.97
CA LEU A 202 -16.53 19.54 -9.82
C LEU A 202 -16.47 18.75 -11.13
N GLY A 203 -16.46 19.42 -12.29
CA GLY A 203 -16.36 18.79 -13.60
C GLY A 203 -15.21 17.78 -13.69
N PRO A 204 -13.96 18.12 -13.28
CA PRO A 204 -12.85 17.17 -13.28
C PRO A 204 -13.09 15.92 -12.42
N ILE A 205 -13.81 16.06 -11.30
CA ILE A 205 -14.17 14.93 -10.43
C ILE A 205 -15.19 14.04 -11.13
N GLN A 206 -16.23 14.63 -11.72
CA GLN A 206 -17.23 13.88 -12.49
C GLN A 206 -16.60 13.11 -13.65
N GLN A 207 -15.62 13.71 -14.34
CA GLN A 207 -14.88 13.05 -15.42
C GLN A 207 -14.05 11.88 -14.92
N THR A 208 -13.33 12.05 -13.81
CA THR A 208 -12.59 10.96 -13.16
C THR A 208 -13.52 9.81 -12.78
N ILE A 209 -14.69 10.11 -12.20
CA ILE A 209 -15.68 9.08 -11.81
C ILE A 209 -16.25 8.38 -13.04
N ALA A 210 -16.60 9.13 -14.09
CA ALA A 210 -17.19 8.58 -15.31
C ALA A 210 -16.25 7.63 -16.07
N HIS A 211 -14.94 7.86 -15.96
CA HIS A 211 -13.88 7.10 -16.64
C HIS A 211 -13.01 6.28 -15.68
N TRP A 212 -13.52 6.00 -14.47
CA TRP A 212 -12.77 5.28 -13.44
C TRP A 212 -12.35 3.87 -13.90
N ASP A 213 -13.11 3.26 -14.80
CA ASP A 213 -12.77 1.98 -15.42
C ASP A 213 -11.40 1.99 -16.11
N LEU A 214 -10.98 3.13 -16.68
CA LEU A 214 -9.66 3.28 -17.30
C LEU A 214 -8.50 3.20 -16.30
N TYR A 215 -8.75 3.51 -15.02
CA TYR A 215 -7.76 3.37 -13.94
C TYR A 215 -7.58 1.92 -13.51
N LEU A 216 -8.55 1.04 -13.82
CA LEU A 216 -8.52 -0.38 -13.45
C LEU A 216 -7.86 -1.25 -14.52
N VAL A 217 -7.73 -0.74 -15.75
CA VAL A 217 -7.10 -1.45 -16.87
C VAL A 217 -5.61 -1.10 -16.90
N PRO A 218 -4.69 -2.08 -16.81
CA PRO A 218 -3.25 -1.81 -16.71
C PRO A 218 -2.69 -0.93 -17.84
N ASP A 219 -3.20 -1.10 -19.07
CA ASP A 219 -2.71 -0.39 -20.25
C ASP A 219 -3.12 1.09 -20.27
N THR A 220 -4.27 1.43 -19.69
CA THR A 220 -4.83 2.80 -19.70
C THR A 220 -4.62 3.52 -18.38
N ALA A 221 -4.35 2.78 -17.31
CA ALA A 221 -4.09 3.36 -16.01
C ALA A 221 -2.87 4.30 -16.07
N PRO A 222 -2.97 5.51 -15.48
CA PRO A 222 -1.83 6.41 -15.36
C PRO A 222 -0.68 5.75 -14.62
N GLU A 223 0.56 6.03 -15.01
CA GLU A 223 1.76 5.44 -14.36
C GLU A 223 1.83 5.76 -12.87
N SER A 224 1.37 6.95 -12.48
CA SER A 224 1.28 7.38 -11.08
C SER A 224 0.29 6.56 -10.26
N PHE A 225 -0.67 5.89 -10.90
CA PHE A 225 -1.70 5.07 -10.28
C PHE A 225 -1.32 3.59 -10.19
N LEU A 226 -0.35 3.14 -11.00
CA LEU A 226 0.11 1.74 -11.00
C LEU A 226 0.55 1.25 -9.61
N PRO A 227 1.27 2.02 -8.77
CA PRO A 227 1.62 1.57 -7.42
C PRO A 227 0.40 1.23 -6.54
N TRP A 228 -0.66 2.04 -6.63
CA TRP A 228 -1.90 1.77 -5.90
C TRP A 228 -2.60 0.52 -6.44
N LEU A 229 -2.67 0.38 -7.77
CA LEU A 229 -3.28 -0.79 -8.40
C LEU A 229 -2.52 -2.08 -8.08
N ASN A 230 -1.18 -1.99 -8.01
CA ASN A 230 -0.31 -3.08 -7.57
C ASN A 230 -0.61 -3.45 -6.12
N ASP A 231 -0.66 -2.50 -5.19
CA ASP A 231 -0.99 -2.81 -3.79
C ASP A 231 -2.37 -3.47 -3.65
N TRP A 232 -3.35 -2.97 -4.40
CA TRP A 232 -4.72 -3.47 -4.33
C TRP A 232 -4.90 -4.88 -4.92
N ILE A 233 -4.28 -5.17 -6.07
CA ILE A 233 -4.50 -6.43 -6.80
C ILE A 233 -3.38 -7.45 -6.55
N SER A 234 -2.17 -6.99 -6.29
CA SER A 234 -0.97 -7.75 -6.61
C SER A 234 0.20 -7.39 -5.69
N THR A 235 0.30 -8.10 -4.56
CA THR A 235 1.49 -8.19 -3.70
C THR A 235 2.71 -8.83 -4.40
N LEU A 236 2.80 -8.70 -5.72
CA LEU A 236 3.75 -9.34 -6.63
C LEU A 236 4.76 -8.34 -7.23
N VAL A 237 4.71 -7.05 -6.85
CA VAL A 237 5.38 -5.96 -7.59
C VAL A 237 6.29 -5.11 -6.70
N ASP A 238 7.48 -4.76 -7.21
CA ASP A 238 8.36 -3.75 -6.62
C ASP A 238 8.14 -2.38 -7.27
N GLU A 239 8.12 -1.31 -6.47
CA GLU A 239 7.91 0.06 -6.97
C GLU A 239 9.02 0.57 -7.89
N HIS A 240 10.23 0.00 -7.82
CA HIS A 240 11.36 0.41 -8.65
C HIS A 240 11.32 -0.18 -10.06
N TRP A 241 10.37 -1.08 -10.36
CA TRP A 241 10.23 -1.66 -11.69
C TRP A 241 9.60 -0.70 -12.67
N SER A 242 10.00 -0.84 -13.94
CA SER A 242 9.46 -0.05 -15.04
C SER A 242 7.93 -0.20 -15.13
N ALA A 243 7.24 0.86 -15.58
CA ALA A 243 5.80 0.82 -15.78
C ALA A 243 5.36 -0.35 -16.66
N ASP A 244 6.16 -0.72 -17.67
CA ASP A 244 5.87 -1.85 -18.56
C ASP A 244 5.90 -3.19 -17.82
N THR A 245 6.90 -3.41 -16.97
CA THR A 245 6.99 -4.61 -16.11
C THR A 245 5.81 -4.67 -15.14
N GLN A 246 5.46 -3.56 -14.50
CA GLN A 246 4.32 -3.49 -13.59
C GLN A 246 3.00 -3.81 -14.31
N ARG A 247 2.80 -3.23 -15.50
CA ARG A 247 1.62 -3.49 -16.33
C ARG A 247 1.54 -4.94 -16.78
N GLU A 248 2.65 -5.55 -17.16
CA GLU A 248 2.68 -6.97 -17.55
C GLU A 248 2.32 -7.89 -16.38
N LEU A 249 2.81 -7.60 -15.17
CA LEU A 249 2.43 -8.34 -13.97
C LEU A 249 0.96 -8.17 -13.63
N LEU A 250 0.42 -6.95 -13.74
CA LEU A 250 -0.98 -6.66 -13.51
C LEU A 250 -1.90 -7.36 -14.52
N ARG A 251 -1.51 -7.39 -15.82
CA ARG A 251 -2.23 -8.14 -16.86
C ARG A 251 -2.36 -9.62 -16.51
N ASN A 252 -1.30 -10.20 -15.94
CA ASN A 252 -1.24 -11.61 -15.59
C ASN A 252 -1.63 -11.90 -14.13
N ALA A 253 -2.00 -10.90 -13.32
CA ALA A 253 -2.13 -11.02 -11.87
C ALA A 253 -3.11 -12.12 -11.45
N ALA A 254 -4.29 -12.18 -12.08
CA ALA A 254 -5.30 -13.19 -11.77
C ALA A 254 -4.77 -14.62 -12.00
N TRP A 255 -4.07 -14.85 -13.12
CA TRP A 255 -3.47 -16.14 -13.42
C TRP A 255 -2.29 -16.45 -12.49
N LEU A 256 -1.41 -15.47 -12.24
CA LEU A 256 -0.27 -15.61 -11.33
C LEU A 256 -0.73 -15.99 -9.91
N HIS A 257 -1.80 -15.38 -9.42
CA HIS A 257 -2.41 -15.75 -8.14
C HIS A 257 -2.97 -17.17 -8.12
N GLN A 258 -3.60 -17.60 -9.21
CA GLN A 258 -4.08 -18.98 -9.34
C GLN A 258 -2.95 -20.01 -9.46
N ALA A 259 -1.83 -19.61 -10.06
CA ALA A 259 -0.67 -20.45 -10.30
C ALA A 259 0.38 -20.38 -9.17
N ARG A 260 0.10 -19.70 -8.05
CA ARG A 260 0.98 -19.65 -6.87
C ARG A 260 1.29 -21.06 -6.37
N GLY A 261 2.51 -21.28 -5.91
CA GLY A 261 2.98 -22.59 -5.46
C GLY A 261 3.34 -23.57 -6.58
N THR A 262 3.22 -23.18 -7.85
CA THR A 262 3.58 -24.03 -9.00
C THR A 262 4.87 -23.55 -9.67
N ALA A 263 5.65 -24.47 -10.23
CA ALA A 263 6.84 -24.12 -11.02
C ALA A 263 6.50 -23.18 -12.19
N LYS A 264 5.37 -23.42 -12.87
CA LYS A 264 4.92 -22.56 -13.99
C LYS A 264 4.63 -21.12 -13.53
N GLY A 265 3.93 -20.95 -12.41
CA GLY A 265 3.64 -19.62 -11.86
C GLY A 265 4.91 -18.89 -11.44
N LEU A 266 5.82 -19.58 -10.76
CA LEU A 266 7.09 -18.99 -10.31
C LEU A 266 8.01 -18.61 -11.48
N CYS A 267 8.15 -19.48 -12.50
CA CYS A 267 8.89 -19.16 -13.72
C CYS A 267 8.31 -17.93 -14.44
N ALA A 268 6.98 -17.85 -14.58
CA ALA A 268 6.33 -16.74 -15.25
C ALA A 268 6.52 -15.42 -14.50
N HIS A 269 6.34 -15.42 -13.17
CA HIS A 269 6.56 -14.23 -12.34
C HIS A 269 8.01 -13.75 -12.44
N LEU A 270 8.97 -14.64 -12.20
CA LEU A 270 10.39 -14.30 -12.29
C LEU A 270 10.80 -13.89 -13.71
N GLY A 271 10.24 -14.51 -14.74
CA GLY A 271 10.51 -14.17 -16.13
C GLY A 271 10.04 -12.75 -16.48
N ILE A 272 8.85 -12.35 -16.02
CA ILE A 272 8.35 -10.97 -16.20
C ILE A 272 9.20 -9.98 -15.38
N ALA A 273 9.50 -10.31 -14.12
CA ALA A 273 10.24 -9.43 -13.21
C ALA A 273 11.69 -9.18 -13.65
N THR A 274 12.37 -10.24 -14.13
CA THR A 274 13.79 -10.17 -14.54
C THR A 274 13.96 -9.88 -16.04
N GLY A 275 12.89 -10.06 -16.83
CA GLY A 275 12.96 -9.99 -18.29
C GLY A 275 13.91 -11.04 -18.91
N CYS A 276 14.18 -12.13 -18.19
CA CYS A 276 15.08 -13.21 -18.58
C CYS A 276 14.33 -14.56 -18.65
N PRO A 277 14.78 -15.52 -19.46
CA PRO A 277 14.26 -16.89 -19.40
C PRO A 277 14.53 -17.51 -18.03
N VAL A 278 13.50 -18.15 -17.45
CA VAL A 278 13.58 -18.83 -16.15
C VAL A 278 13.07 -20.26 -16.27
N SER A 279 13.85 -21.20 -15.74
CA SER A 279 13.45 -22.60 -15.60
C SER A 279 13.60 -23.07 -14.15
N ILE A 280 12.83 -24.09 -13.78
CA ILE A 280 12.90 -24.71 -12.45
C ILE A 280 13.22 -26.19 -12.62
N ASP A 281 14.29 -26.62 -11.97
CA ASP A 281 14.67 -28.02 -11.85
C ASP A 281 14.18 -28.54 -10.49
N GLU A 282 13.35 -29.57 -10.47
CA GLU A 282 12.81 -30.16 -9.23
C GLU A 282 13.67 -31.33 -8.71
N ASN A 283 13.70 -31.51 -7.40
CA ASN A 283 14.37 -32.59 -6.67
C ASN A 283 15.89 -32.69 -6.89
N VAL A 284 16.56 -31.55 -7.09
CA VAL A 284 18.00 -31.50 -7.38
C VAL A 284 18.86 -31.96 -6.20
N GLU A 285 18.42 -31.65 -4.97
CA GLU A 285 19.15 -31.94 -3.73
C GLU A 285 18.35 -32.89 -2.80
N GLY A 286 17.36 -33.59 -3.36
CA GLY A 286 16.44 -34.48 -2.65
C GLY A 286 14.98 -34.04 -2.76
N PRO A 287 14.06 -34.76 -2.10
CA PRO A 287 12.63 -34.47 -2.17
C PRO A 287 12.32 -33.06 -1.64
N HIS A 288 11.32 -32.39 -2.23
CA HIS A 288 10.88 -31.04 -1.87
C HIS A 288 11.94 -29.93 -2.04
N THR A 289 12.96 -30.18 -2.85
CA THR A 289 13.95 -29.16 -3.22
C THR A 289 13.74 -28.74 -4.68
N PHE A 290 14.01 -27.48 -5.01
CA PHE A 290 14.02 -27.04 -6.40
C PHE A 290 15.13 -26.01 -6.66
N ARG A 291 15.64 -25.96 -7.88
CA ARG A 291 16.62 -24.97 -8.31
C ARG A 291 15.99 -24.03 -9.32
N VAL A 292 16.08 -22.74 -9.05
CA VAL A 292 15.69 -21.69 -10.00
C VAL A 292 16.90 -21.37 -10.87
N VAL A 293 16.76 -21.54 -12.18
CA VAL A 293 17.80 -21.21 -13.17
C VAL A 293 17.33 -20.01 -13.97
N ILE A 294 18.10 -18.92 -13.92
CA ILE A 294 17.83 -17.69 -14.65
C ILE A 294 18.94 -17.50 -15.69
N GLU A 295 18.56 -17.45 -16.97
CA GLU A 295 19.48 -17.23 -18.08
C GLU A 295 19.63 -15.72 -18.30
N GLY A 296 20.52 -15.11 -17.52
CA GLY A 296 20.59 -13.69 -17.26
C GLY A 296 21.62 -12.93 -18.09
N GLY A 297 22.21 -13.52 -19.13
CA GLY A 297 23.10 -12.93 -20.14
C GLY A 297 23.69 -11.53 -19.83
N GLY A 298 24.47 -11.40 -18.74
CA GLY A 298 25.17 -10.16 -18.37
C GLY A 298 24.34 -9.02 -17.75
N ARG A 299 23.05 -9.22 -17.44
CA ARG A 299 22.24 -8.22 -16.72
C ARG A 299 22.51 -8.25 -15.21
N SER A 300 22.63 -7.07 -14.59
CA SER A 300 22.68 -6.94 -13.14
C SER A 300 21.29 -7.24 -12.57
N LEU A 301 21.12 -8.40 -11.96
CA LEU A 301 19.88 -8.83 -11.30
C LEU A 301 19.99 -8.60 -9.79
N ASP A 302 18.95 -8.00 -9.19
CA ASP A 302 18.89 -7.87 -7.75
C ASP A 302 18.44 -9.20 -7.11
N GLN A 303 19.39 -9.88 -6.47
CA GLN A 303 19.16 -11.16 -5.83
C GLN A 303 18.11 -11.08 -4.72
N ARG A 304 18.03 -9.97 -3.97
CA ARG A 304 17.07 -9.84 -2.86
C ARG A 304 15.64 -9.83 -3.36
N ILE A 305 15.42 -9.19 -4.50
CA ILE A 305 14.09 -9.13 -5.13
C ILE A 305 13.69 -10.52 -5.63
N ILE A 306 14.62 -11.27 -6.24
CA ILE A 306 14.38 -12.64 -6.69
C ILE A 306 14.02 -13.55 -5.52
N GLU A 307 14.79 -13.51 -4.43
CA GLU A 307 14.53 -14.28 -3.21
C GLU A 307 13.16 -13.95 -2.63
N ARG A 308 12.81 -12.66 -2.52
CA ARG A 308 11.49 -12.22 -2.05
C ARG A 308 10.34 -12.75 -2.92
N ILE A 309 10.49 -12.74 -4.25
CA ILE A 309 9.48 -13.30 -5.16
C ILE A 309 9.34 -14.81 -4.93
N ILE A 310 10.45 -15.53 -4.80
CA ILE A 310 10.43 -16.98 -4.54
C ILE A 310 9.73 -17.24 -3.20
N ASP A 311 10.08 -16.52 -2.15
CA ASP A 311 9.52 -16.70 -0.81
C ASP A 311 8.02 -16.42 -0.74
N LEU A 312 7.51 -15.43 -1.49
CA LEU A 312 6.08 -15.13 -1.56
C LEU A 312 5.26 -16.17 -2.33
N ASN A 313 5.91 -16.97 -3.18
CA ASN A 313 5.24 -17.88 -4.11
C ASN A 313 5.53 -19.36 -3.86
N ARG A 314 6.59 -19.72 -3.12
CA ARG A 314 6.95 -21.12 -2.85
C ARG A 314 6.05 -21.75 -1.80
N PRO A 315 5.78 -23.07 -1.86
CA PRO A 315 5.18 -23.78 -0.74
C PRO A 315 6.12 -23.76 0.48
N ALA A 316 5.58 -23.55 1.68
CA ALA A 316 6.36 -23.39 2.92
C ALA A 316 7.29 -24.58 3.26
N HIS A 317 7.01 -25.77 2.74
CA HIS A 317 7.77 -27.00 3.02
C HIS A 317 8.90 -27.26 2.00
N THR A 318 9.16 -26.32 1.08
CA THR A 318 10.15 -26.50 0.00
C THR A 318 11.40 -25.66 0.24
N SER A 319 12.56 -26.23 -0.09
CA SER A 319 13.85 -25.54 -0.07
C SER A 319 14.29 -25.21 -1.49
N TYR A 320 15.04 -24.13 -1.67
CA TYR A 320 15.47 -23.70 -3.00
C TYR A 320 16.93 -23.29 -3.06
N SER A 321 17.50 -23.37 -4.27
CA SER A 321 18.76 -22.75 -4.64
C SER A 321 18.59 -21.92 -5.93
N ILE A 322 19.39 -20.87 -6.08
CA ILE A 322 19.35 -19.97 -7.25
C ILE A 322 20.63 -20.16 -8.06
N SER A 323 20.51 -20.27 -9.38
CA SER A 323 21.62 -20.29 -10.33
C SER A 323 21.37 -19.25 -11.42
N ILE A 324 22.25 -18.26 -11.50
CA ILE A 324 22.23 -17.22 -12.54
C ILE A 324 23.34 -17.56 -13.53
N LYS A 325 22.97 -17.75 -14.81
CA LYS A 325 23.88 -18.08 -15.92
C LYS A 325 24.02 -16.91 -16.88
#